data_AF-A0A7S1X6F4-F1
#
_entry.id   AF-A0A7S1X6F4-F1
#
_cell.length_a   1.000
_cell.length_b   1.000
_cell.length_c   1.000
_cell.angle_alpha   90.00
_cell.angle_beta   90.00
_cell.angle_gamma   90.00
#
_symmetry.space_group_name_H-M   'P 1'
#
loop_
_entity.id
_entity.type
_entity.pdbx_description
1 polymer ?
#
loop_
_entity_poly.entity_id
_entity_poly.type
_entity_poly.pdbx_seq_one_letter_code
_entity_poly.pdbx_strand_id
1 'polypeptide(L)'
;GQSPEGRVLNMSMKILNATPAALPSDLRSQLHSLLNMLPEGIEGAMRPGCLHLSLDFWMRSVRDCEAAVCAFMRHLASPSNGSRLPWLTHDTWIHMPDAIIQMAGGRVVGVSDRRGDPFVQWARFVGQRGSRLQLRVSAVRLCADVKVLCRRRGHYSQLRLLSIETNCTGEATLTVSAPCQAG
;
A
#
# COMPACT_ATOMS: atom_id res chain seq x y z
N GLY A 1 -17.95 -8.30 -16.91
CA GLY A 1 -17.13 -8.68 -15.76
C GLY A 1 -16.63 -7.41 -15.10
N GLN A 2 -16.94 -7.19 -13.83
CA GLN A 2 -16.43 -6.03 -13.10
C GLN A 2 -14.91 -6.17 -12.95
N SER A 3 -14.18 -5.12 -13.31
CA SER A 3 -12.74 -5.03 -13.14
C SER A 3 -12.37 -5.25 -11.66
N PRO A 4 -11.24 -5.90 -11.31
CA PRO A 4 -10.77 -6.09 -9.93
C PRO A 4 -10.38 -4.78 -9.21
N GLU A 5 -10.69 -3.64 -9.82
CA GLU A 5 -10.39 -2.28 -9.36
C GLU A 5 -11.13 -1.99 -8.03
N GLY A 6 -10.40 -1.46 -7.05
CA GLY A 6 -10.93 -1.11 -5.72
C GLY A 6 -11.01 -2.26 -4.70
N ARG A 7 -10.55 -3.47 -5.07
CA ARG A 7 -10.55 -4.65 -4.19
C ARG A 7 -9.25 -4.87 -3.43
N VAL A 8 -8.23 -4.06 -3.66
CA VAL A 8 -6.93 -4.25 -3.01
C VAL A 8 -6.71 -3.18 -1.96
N LEU A 9 -6.57 -3.60 -0.70
CA LEU A 9 -6.08 -2.75 0.37
C LEU A 9 -4.56 -2.88 0.42
N ASN A 10 -3.85 -1.82 0.03
CA ASN A 10 -2.41 -1.74 0.22
C ASN A 10 -2.11 -1.10 1.58
N MET A 11 -1.35 -1.80 2.41
CA MET A 11 -0.87 -1.30 3.69
C MET A 11 0.65 -1.43 3.70
N SER A 12 1.35 -0.37 4.09
CA SER A 12 2.80 -0.44 4.34
C SER A 12 3.16 0.11 5.71
N MET A 13 4.11 -0.52 6.37
CA MET A 13 4.50 -0.23 7.73
C MET A 13 6.00 -0.07 7.80
N LYS A 14 6.47 1.09 8.24
CA LYS A 14 7.87 1.31 8.57
C LYS A 14 8.03 1.22 10.08
N ILE A 15 8.56 0.11 10.56
CA ILE A 15 8.77 -0.20 11.97
C ILE A 15 10.24 0.10 12.30
N LEU A 16 10.49 1.11 13.13
CA LEU A 16 11.85 1.50 13.50
C LEU A 16 12.45 0.55 14.51
N ASN A 17 13.79 0.41 14.45
CA ASN A 17 14.57 -0.38 15.40
C ASN A 17 14.14 -1.86 15.53
N ALA A 18 13.30 -2.35 14.61
CA ALA A 18 12.88 -3.74 14.54
C ALA A 18 13.69 -4.50 13.49
N THR A 19 13.91 -5.78 13.76
CA THR A 19 14.47 -6.74 12.80
C THR A 19 13.38 -7.73 12.37
N PRO A 20 13.59 -8.52 11.31
CA PRO A 20 12.65 -9.59 10.94
C PRO A 20 12.34 -10.57 12.09
N ALA A 21 13.27 -10.78 13.02
CA ALA A 21 13.08 -11.64 14.20
C ALA A 21 12.07 -11.06 15.21
N ALA A 22 11.75 -9.77 15.13
CA ALA A 22 10.71 -9.14 15.94
C ALA A 22 9.29 -9.43 15.40
N LEU A 23 9.16 -10.03 14.21
CA LEU A 23 7.86 -10.45 13.69
C LEU A 23 7.41 -11.73 14.40
N PRO A 24 6.15 -11.79 14.86
CA PRO A 24 5.63 -13.00 15.46
C PRO A 24 5.49 -14.11 14.40
N SER A 25 5.72 -15.37 14.78
CA SER A 25 5.64 -16.50 13.86
C SER A 25 4.23 -16.73 13.30
N ASP A 26 3.21 -16.23 13.99
CA ASP A 26 1.80 -16.26 13.61
C ASP A 26 1.32 -14.92 13.02
N LEU A 27 2.22 -14.07 12.50
CA LEU A 27 1.90 -12.76 11.92
C LEU A 27 0.71 -12.80 10.96
N ARG A 28 0.64 -13.80 10.09
CA ARG A 28 -0.49 -13.97 9.15
C ARG A 28 -1.83 -14.09 9.88
N SER A 29 -1.90 -14.92 10.91
CA SER A 29 -3.11 -15.12 11.72
C SER A 29 -3.47 -13.84 12.47
N GLN A 30 -2.48 -13.13 13.02
CA GLN A 30 -2.72 -11.84 13.68
C GLN A 30 -3.25 -10.78 12.69
N LEU A 31 -2.70 -10.72 11.47
CA LEU A 31 -3.19 -9.85 10.39
C LEU A 31 -4.63 -10.15 9.98
N HIS A 32 -5.00 -11.43 9.88
CA HIS A 32 -6.39 -11.79 9.60
C HIS A 32 -7.34 -11.38 10.74
N SER A 33 -6.92 -11.56 11.99
CA SER A 33 -7.69 -11.13 13.16
C SER A 33 -7.87 -9.61 13.19
N LEU A 34 -6.83 -8.85 12.81
CA LEU A 34 -6.86 -7.39 12.74
C LEU A 34 -7.86 -6.86 11.71
N LEU A 35 -7.88 -7.49 10.53
CA LEU A 35 -8.78 -7.09 9.44
C LEU A 35 -10.21 -7.59 9.65
N ASN A 36 -10.41 -8.52 10.59
CA ASN A 36 -11.65 -9.25 10.83
C ASN A 36 -12.20 -9.91 9.54
N MET A 37 -11.30 -10.25 8.60
CA MET A 37 -11.60 -10.82 7.29
C MET A 37 -10.41 -11.63 6.77
N LEU A 38 -10.69 -12.61 5.91
CA LEU A 38 -9.70 -13.42 5.22
C LEU A 38 -9.42 -12.83 3.82
N PRO A 39 -8.23 -12.26 3.58
CA PRO A 39 -7.82 -11.84 2.25
C PRO A 39 -7.53 -13.06 1.34
N GLU A 40 -7.70 -12.91 0.03
CA GLU A 40 -7.43 -13.99 -0.94
C GLU A 40 -5.92 -14.27 -1.10
N GLY A 41 -5.06 -13.33 -0.70
CA GLY A 41 -3.59 -13.44 -0.73
C GLY A 41 -2.91 -12.40 0.16
N ILE A 42 -1.60 -12.57 0.41
CA ILE A 42 -0.73 -11.59 1.09
C ILE A 42 0.66 -11.64 0.44
N GLU A 43 1.21 -10.51 -0.02
CA GLU A 43 2.61 -10.36 -0.46
C GLU A 43 3.37 -9.37 0.47
N GLY A 44 4.67 -9.61 0.74
CA GLY A 44 5.50 -8.85 1.69
C GLY A 44 6.95 -8.64 1.21
N ALA A 45 7.63 -7.59 1.66
CA ALA A 45 9.07 -7.37 1.43
C ALA A 45 9.71 -6.57 2.58
N MET A 46 10.97 -6.84 2.94
CA MET A 46 11.72 -6.23 4.06
C MET A 46 13.03 -5.55 3.59
N ARG A 47 13.47 -4.48 4.27
CA ARG A 47 14.75 -3.76 3.99
C ARG A 47 15.61 -3.57 5.25
N PRO A 48 16.95 -3.41 5.14
CA PRO A 48 17.85 -3.14 6.28
C PRO A 48 17.69 -1.71 6.83
N GLY A 49 17.96 -1.51 8.13
CA GLY A 49 17.94 -0.20 8.81
C GLY A 49 16.59 0.18 9.46
N CYS A 50 15.49 -0.41 8.98
CA CYS A 50 14.18 -0.44 9.62
C CYS A 50 13.36 -1.58 9.01
N LEU A 51 12.53 -2.26 9.79
CA LEU A 51 11.64 -3.28 9.24
C LEU A 51 10.51 -2.60 8.46
N HIS A 52 10.62 -2.60 7.14
CA HIS A 52 9.53 -2.23 6.25
C HIS A 52 8.69 -3.49 5.96
N LEU A 53 7.39 -3.45 6.23
CA LEU A 53 6.45 -4.50 5.88
C LEU A 53 5.41 -3.88 4.95
N SER A 54 5.24 -4.41 3.74
CA SER A 54 4.20 -3.89 2.84
C SER A 54 3.39 -5.03 2.28
N LEU A 55 2.08 -4.95 2.54
CA LEU A 55 1.06 -5.96 2.46
C LEU A 55 0.00 -5.53 1.47
N ASP A 56 -0.28 -6.39 0.51
CA ASP A 56 -1.43 -6.29 -0.38
C ASP A 56 -2.50 -7.27 0.09
N PHE A 57 -3.70 -6.78 0.37
CA PHE A 57 -4.85 -7.60 0.74
C PHE A 57 -5.89 -7.56 -0.38
N TRP A 58 -6.14 -8.70 -1.01
CA TRP A 58 -7.17 -8.86 -2.02
C TRP A 58 -8.51 -9.18 -1.35
N MET A 59 -9.47 -8.28 -1.52
CA MET A 59 -10.81 -8.29 -0.93
C MET A 59 -11.86 -8.63 -1.99
N ARG A 60 -13.05 -9.07 -1.56
CA ARG A 60 -14.13 -9.44 -2.49
C ARG A 60 -14.81 -8.20 -3.09
N SER A 61 -14.92 -7.13 -2.32
CA SER A 61 -15.58 -5.89 -2.73
C SER A 61 -14.92 -4.64 -2.12
N VAL A 62 -15.26 -3.47 -2.67
CA VAL A 62 -14.83 -2.17 -2.12
C VAL A 62 -15.35 -1.96 -0.70
N ARG A 63 -16.60 -2.36 -0.44
CA ARG A 63 -17.21 -2.28 0.90
C ARG A 63 -16.44 -3.13 1.93
N ASP A 64 -15.95 -4.29 1.53
CA ASP A 64 -15.10 -5.12 2.39
C ASP A 64 -13.78 -4.42 2.69
N CYS A 65 -13.17 -3.78 1.70
CA CYS A 65 -11.96 -2.97 1.90
C CYS A 65 -12.19 -1.86 2.96
N GLU A 66 -13.27 -1.08 2.83
CA GLU A 66 -13.64 -0.05 3.81
C GLU A 66 -13.88 -0.61 5.22
N ALA A 67 -14.58 -1.74 5.30
CA ALA A 67 -14.84 -2.42 6.57
C ALA A 67 -13.53 -2.92 7.23
N ALA A 68 -12.59 -3.44 6.45
CA ALA A 68 -11.26 -3.85 6.93
C ALA A 68 -10.47 -2.65 7.46
N VAL A 69 -10.47 -1.52 6.77
CA VAL A 69 -9.82 -0.29 7.26
C VAL A 69 -10.43 0.14 8.59
N CYS A 70 -11.76 0.16 8.70
CA CYS A 70 -12.45 0.52 9.94
C CYS A 70 -12.17 -0.46 11.09
N ALA A 71 -12.10 -1.76 10.81
CA ALA A 71 -11.72 -2.78 11.80
C ALA A 71 -10.28 -2.59 12.28
N PHE A 72 -9.35 -2.39 11.34
CA PHE A 72 -7.95 -2.13 11.63
C PHE A 72 -7.77 -0.89 12.51
N MET A 73 -8.41 0.22 12.16
CA MET A 73 -8.36 1.48 12.94
C MET A 73 -8.90 1.30 14.36
N ARG A 74 -10.00 0.54 14.53
CA ARG A 74 -10.53 0.21 15.86
C ARG A 74 -9.54 -0.62 16.68
N HIS A 75 -8.86 -1.58 16.05
CA HIS A 75 -7.82 -2.38 16.73
C HIS A 75 -6.61 -1.55 17.13
N LEU A 76 -6.20 -0.56 16.33
CA LEU A 76 -5.12 0.35 16.71
C LEU A 76 -5.50 1.26 17.88
N ALA A 77 -6.76 1.69 17.94
CA ALA A 77 -7.27 2.52 19.05
C ALA A 77 -7.39 1.73 20.36
N SER A 78 -7.74 0.45 20.28
CA SER A 78 -7.94 -0.44 21.42
C SER A 78 -7.24 -1.77 21.20
N PRO A 79 -5.89 -1.82 21.33
CA PRO A 79 -5.16 -3.05 21.10
C PRO A 79 -5.58 -4.12 22.11
N SER A 80 -5.96 -5.28 21.59
CA SER A 80 -6.34 -6.44 22.40
C SER A 80 -5.20 -6.84 23.33
N ASN A 81 -5.53 -7.06 24.62
CA ASN A 81 -4.57 -7.58 25.60
C ASN A 81 -3.97 -8.90 25.09
N GLY A 82 -2.64 -8.93 24.89
CA GLY A 82 -1.90 -10.11 24.43
C GLY A 82 -1.45 -10.09 22.96
N SER A 83 -1.82 -9.07 22.19
CA SER A 83 -1.27 -8.89 20.84
C SER A 83 0.25 -8.66 20.89
N ARG A 84 1.01 -9.37 20.05
CA ARG A 84 2.48 -9.31 19.98
C ARG A 84 2.96 -8.62 18.71
N LEU A 85 2.14 -7.74 18.17
CA LEU A 85 2.45 -7.04 16.92
C LEU A 85 3.59 -6.05 17.15
N PRO A 86 4.53 -5.95 16.20
CA PRO A 86 5.74 -5.14 16.39
C PRO A 86 5.45 -3.65 16.55
N TRP A 87 4.36 -3.14 15.96
CA TRP A 87 3.94 -1.74 16.10
C TRP A 87 3.33 -1.37 17.45
N LEU A 88 3.12 -2.36 18.33
CA LEU A 88 2.75 -2.13 19.72
C LEU A 88 3.97 -1.86 20.62
N THR A 89 5.16 -2.22 20.16
CA THR A 89 6.41 -2.13 20.95
C THR A 89 7.46 -1.24 20.30
N HIS A 90 7.28 -0.88 19.03
CA HIS A 90 8.22 -0.05 18.26
C HIS A 90 7.50 1.14 17.63
N ASP A 91 8.22 2.25 17.49
CA ASP A 91 7.76 3.38 16.72
C ASP A 91 7.51 2.97 15.26
N THR A 92 6.30 3.22 14.78
CA THR A 92 5.86 2.71 13.48
C THR A 92 5.06 3.76 12.71
N TRP A 93 5.34 3.89 11.41
CA TRP A 93 4.44 4.57 10.47
C TRP A 93 3.69 3.54 9.66
N ILE A 94 2.37 3.60 9.72
CA ILE A 94 1.47 2.74 8.96
C ILE A 94 0.83 3.60 7.88
N HIS A 95 1.21 3.35 6.63
CA HIS A 95 0.64 3.95 5.45
C HIS A 95 -0.52 3.08 4.96
N MET A 96 -1.69 3.70 4.92
CA MET A 96 -2.91 3.20 4.32
C MET A 96 -3.20 4.02 3.04
N PRO A 97 -4.18 3.62 2.21
CA PRO A 97 -4.51 4.37 0.99
C PRO A 97 -4.88 5.83 1.26
N ASP A 98 -5.58 6.09 2.37
CA ASP A 98 -6.16 7.39 2.73
C ASP A 98 -5.57 8.00 4.01
N ALA A 99 -4.65 7.31 4.69
CA ALA A 99 -4.08 7.79 5.95
C ALA A 99 -2.61 7.40 6.14
N ILE A 100 -1.88 8.21 6.90
CA ILE A 100 -0.63 7.82 7.56
C ILE A 100 -0.87 7.85 9.06
N ILE A 101 -0.66 6.72 9.71
CA ILE A 101 -0.85 6.57 11.16
C ILE A 101 0.52 6.43 11.79
N GLN A 102 0.81 7.25 12.79
CA GLN A 102 2.02 7.16 13.59
C GLN A 102 1.70 6.48 14.91
N MET A 103 2.44 5.41 15.19
CA MET A 103 2.42 4.67 16.44
C MET A 103 3.70 4.98 17.22
N ALA A 104 3.56 5.25 18.52
CA ALA A 104 4.68 5.33 19.47
C ALA A 104 4.25 4.80 20.83
N GLY A 105 5.12 4.04 21.50
CA GLY A 105 4.79 3.39 22.78
C GLY A 105 3.53 2.52 22.73
N GLY A 106 3.25 1.92 21.57
CA GLY A 106 2.09 1.08 21.32
C GLY A 106 0.74 1.79 21.22
N ARG A 107 0.75 3.11 21.04
CA ARG A 107 -0.45 3.93 20.88
C ARG A 107 -0.39 4.75 19.61
N VAL A 108 -1.55 5.09 19.06
CA VAL A 108 -1.65 6.09 18.00
C VAL A 108 -1.29 7.46 18.56
N VAL A 109 -0.26 8.08 18.03
CA VAL A 109 0.18 9.44 18.41
C VAL A 109 -0.09 10.49 17.34
N GLY A 110 -0.40 10.05 16.11
CA GLY A 110 -0.76 10.94 15.02
C GLY A 110 -1.50 10.22 13.90
N VAL A 111 -2.42 10.91 13.25
CA VAL A 111 -3.09 10.47 12.02
C VAL A 111 -3.07 11.63 11.05
N SER A 112 -2.43 11.44 9.91
CA SER A 112 -2.45 12.38 8.79
C SER A 112 -3.38 11.84 7.72
N ASP A 113 -4.36 12.66 7.33
CA ASP A 113 -5.20 12.39 6.16
C ASP A 113 -4.33 12.49 4.90
N ARG A 114 -4.53 11.56 3.96
CA ARG A 114 -3.92 11.55 2.63
C ARG A 114 -4.94 11.83 1.54
N ARG A 115 -6.18 12.18 1.87
CA ARG A 115 -7.17 12.62 0.88
C ARG A 115 -6.59 13.78 0.08
N GLY A 116 -6.39 13.55 -1.21
CA GLY A 116 -5.77 14.50 -2.13
C GLY A 116 -4.30 14.21 -2.47
N ASP A 117 -3.71 13.14 -1.93
CA ASP A 117 -2.45 12.59 -2.43
C ASP A 117 -2.67 11.81 -3.74
N PRO A 118 -1.65 11.73 -4.61
CA PRO A 118 -1.72 10.91 -5.82
C PRO A 118 -2.07 9.46 -5.53
N PHE A 119 -3.14 8.96 -6.15
CA PHE A 119 -3.63 7.59 -5.96
C PHE A 119 -3.87 6.91 -7.31
N VAL A 120 -3.29 5.71 -7.49
CA VAL A 120 -3.49 4.90 -8.70
C VAL A 120 -4.85 4.20 -8.62
N GLN A 121 -5.82 4.70 -9.39
CA GLN A 121 -7.17 4.15 -9.48
C GLN A 121 -7.18 2.79 -10.20
N TRP A 122 -6.44 2.69 -11.30
CA TRP A 122 -6.27 1.43 -12.03
C TRP A 122 -4.95 1.41 -12.79
N ALA A 123 -4.53 0.19 -13.13
CA ALA A 123 -3.39 -0.09 -13.98
C ALA A 123 -3.77 -1.17 -15.01
N ARG A 124 -3.49 -0.93 -16.29
CA ARG A 124 -3.74 -1.91 -17.36
C ARG A 124 -2.57 -1.96 -18.33
N PHE A 125 -2.30 -3.13 -18.88
CA PHE A 125 -1.32 -3.27 -19.95
C PHE A 125 -1.88 -2.71 -21.25
N VAL A 126 -1.04 -2.03 -22.02
CA VAL A 126 -1.37 -1.48 -23.35
C VAL A 126 -0.30 -1.87 -24.37
N GLY A 127 -0.74 -2.23 -25.57
CA GLY A 127 0.12 -2.68 -26.68
C GLY A 127 0.32 -4.20 -26.76
N GLN A 128 0.76 -4.67 -27.93
CA GLN A 128 0.79 -6.10 -28.32
C GLN A 128 1.77 -6.99 -27.53
N ARG A 129 2.63 -6.43 -26.66
CA ARG A 129 3.61 -7.21 -25.87
C ARG A 129 3.64 -6.88 -24.38
N GLY A 130 2.65 -6.17 -23.85
CA GLY A 130 2.57 -5.85 -22.41
C GLY A 130 3.76 -5.05 -21.86
N SER A 131 4.53 -4.38 -22.74
CA SER A 131 5.72 -3.60 -22.35
C SER A 131 5.38 -2.21 -21.82
N ARG A 132 4.11 -1.78 -21.98
CA ARG A 132 3.58 -0.51 -21.48
C ARG A 132 2.41 -0.76 -20.55
N LEU A 133 2.36 0.06 -19.51
CA LEU A 133 1.26 0.16 -18.58
C LEU A 133 0.62 1.53 -18.74
N GLN A 134 -0.70 1.56 -18.77
CA GLN A 134 -1.46 2.76 -18.59
C GLN A 134 -1.98 2.76 -17.16
N LEU A 135 -1.85 3.89 -16.48
CA LEU A 135 -2.29 4.10 -15.11
C LEU A 135 -3.28 5.26 -15.13
N ARG A 136 -4.41 5.12 -14.45
CA ARG A 136 -5.24 6.28 -14.10
C ARG A 136 -4.95 6.65 -12.66
N VAL A 137 -4.63 7.91 -12.45
CA VAL A 137 -4.17 8.44 -11.17
C VAL A 137 -4.99 9.66 -10.82
N SER A 138 -5.61 9.68 -9.66
CA SER A 138 -6.29 10.86 -9.12
C SER A 138 -5.32 11.74 -8.35
N ALA A 139 -5.66 13.03 -8.22
CA ALA A 139 -4.94 13.99 -7.39
C ALA A 139 -3.44 14.13 -7.73
N VAL A 140 -3.09 13.90 -8.99
CA VAL A 140 -1.74 14.19 -9.48
C VAL A 140 -1.60 15.70 -9.60
N ARG A 141 -0.80 16.29 -8.72
CA ARG A 141 -0.25 17.62 -8.95
C ARG A 141 0.78 17.47 -10.05
N LEU A 142 0.46 17.95 -11.26
CA LEU A 142 1.40 17.99 -12.38
C LEU A 142 2.54 18.96 -12.06
N CYS A 143 3.54 18.49 -11.31
CA CYS A 143 4.83 19.13 -11.21
C CYS A 143 5.80 18.51 -12.22
N ALA A 144 6.89 19.19 -12.52
CA ALA A 144 7.86 18.77 -13.54
C ALA A 144 8.60 17.45 -13.23
N ASP A 145 8.38 16.81 -12.07
CA ASP A 145 9.14 15.64 -11.61
C ASP A 145 8.23 14.47 -11.15
N VAL A 146 7.23 14.10 -11.96
CA VAL A 146 6.43 12.90 -11.69
C VAL A 146 7.28 11.65 -11.88
N LYS A 147 7.52 10.92 -10.79
CA LYS A 147 8.20 9.62 -10.78
C LYS A 147 7.21 8.50 -10.51
N VAL A 148 7.17 7.52 -11.39
CA VAL A 148 6.35 6.31 -11.21
C VAL A 148 7.26 5.16 -10.80
N LEU A 149 7.00 4.58 -9.63
CA LEU A 149 7.73 3.42 -9.13
C LEU A 149 6.86 2.18 -9.23
N CYS A 150 7.43 1.10 -9.74
CA CYS A 150 6.80 -0.21 -9.76
C CYS A 150 7.51 -1.12 -8.78
N ARG A 151 6.74 -1.78 -7.90
CA ARG A 151 7.27 -2.86 -7.09
C ARG A 151 7.00 -4.20 -7.77
N ARG A 152 8.04 -5.03 -7.90
CA ARG A 152 7.94 -6.41 -8.35
C ARG A 152 8.85 -7.28 -7.51
N ARG A 153 8.30 -8.31 -6.85
CA ARG A 153 9.06 -9.25 -6.00
C ARG A 153 9.91 -8.53 -4.94
N GLY A 154 9.34 -7.52 -4.30
CA GLY A 154 10.03 -6.72 -3.28
C GLY A 154 11.03 -5.67 -3.77
N HIS A 155 11.34 -5.61 -5.07
CA HIS A 155 12.22 -4.60 -5.65
C HIS A 155 11.41 -3.47 -6.28
N TYR A 156 11.85 -2.23 -6.07
CA TYR A 156 11.27 -1.05 -6.72
C TYR A 156 12.14 -0.65 -7.91
N SER A 157 11.53 -0.48 -9.07
CA SER A 157 12.16 0.11 -10.24
C SER A 157 11.37 1.35 -10.67
N GLN A 158 12.10 2.39 -11.08
CA GLN A 158 11.47 3.54 -11.69
C GLN A 158 11.03 3.17 -13.10
N LEU A 159 9.74 3.35 -13.38
CA LEU A 159 9.20 3.20 -14.73
C LEU A 159 9.52 4.46 -15.53
N ARG A 160 9.78 4.27 -16.83
CA ARG A 160 9.94 5.38 -17.76
C ARG A 160 8.55 5.93 -18.06
N LEU A 161 8.32 7.19 -17.72
CA LEU A 161 7.12 7.92 -18.11
C LEU A 161 7.19 8.25 -19.60
N LEU A 162 6.14 7.88 -20.34
CA LEU A 162 6.04 8.07 -21.79
C LEU A 162 5.07 9.22 -22.14
N SER A 163 3.93 9.29 -21.46
CA SER A 163 2.96 10.38 -21.62
C SER A 163 2.18 10.63 -20.35
N ILE A 164 1.70 11.86 -20.21
CA ILE A 164 0.70 12.26 -19.21
C ILE A 164 -0.43 12.97 -19.96
N GLU A 165 -1.64 12.47 -19.81
CA GLU A 165 -2.86 13.11 -20.28
C GLU A 165 -3.71 13.47 -19.08
N THR A 166 -4.19 14.71 -18.98
CA THR A 166 -5.01 15.12 -17.83
C THR A 166 -6.38 15.55 -18.27
N ASN A 167 -7.35 15.36 -17.39
CA ASN A 167 -8.72 15.81 -17.59
C ASN A 167 -9.06 16.98 -16.66
N CYS A 168 -10.17 17.65 -16.94
CA CYS A 168 -10.66 18.78 -16.15
C CYS A 168 -11.08 18.40 -14.72
N THR A 169 -11.16 17.11 -14.39
CA THR A 169 -11.55 16.63 -13.07
C THR A 169 -10.35 16.39 -12.13
N GLY A 170 -9.13 16.73 -12.55
CA GLY A 170 -7.93 16.56 -11.73
C GLY A 170 -7.40 15.13 -11.71
N GLU A 171 -7.78 14.32 -12.68
CA GLU A 171 -7.20 13.00 -12.90
C GLU A 171 -6.20 13.03 -14.06
N ALA A 172 -5.22 12.14 -13.98
CA ALA A 172 -4.21 11.95 -14.99
C ALA A 172 -4.20 10.50 -15.47
N THR A 173 -4.11 10.32 -16.77
CA THR A 173 -3.75 9.06 -17.40
C THR A 173 -2.26 9.09 -17.72
N LEU A 174 -1.50 8.24 -17.05
CA LEU A 174 -0.06 8.08 -17.25
C LEU A 174 0.18 6.87 -18.14
N THR A 175 0.98 7.02 -19.20
CA THR A 175 1.53 5.86 -19.92
C THR A 175 2.97 5.69 -19.51
N VAL A 176 3.33 4.50 -19.05
CA VAL A 176 4.66 4.16 -18.54
C VAL A 176 5.17 2.87 -19.15
N SER A 177 6.48 2.68 -19.17
CA SER A 177 7.11 1.41 -19.56
C SER A 177 8.11 0.96 -18.52
N ALA A 178 8.19 -0.36 -18.31
CA ALA A 178 9.31 -0.93 -17.57
C ALA A 178 10.62 -0.61 -18.31
N PRO A 179 11.72 -0.28 -17.59
CA PRO A 179 13.02 -0.24 -18.23
C PRO A 179 13.29 -1.62 -18.83
N CYS A 180 13.67 -1.67 -20.11
CA CYS A 180 14.17 -2.92 -20.71
C CYS A 180 15.32 -3.39 -19.82
N GLN A 181 15.15 -4.54 -19.16
CA GLN A 181 16.31 -5.20 -18.59
C GLN A 181 17.15 -5.63 -19.78
N ALA A 182 18.32 -5.01 -19.94
CA ALA A 182 19.34 -5.54 -20.82
C ALA A 182 19.63 -6.96 -20.31
N GLY A 183 19.16 -7.95 -21.06
CA GLY A 183 19.51 -9.34 -20.85
C GLY A 183 20.94 -9.59 -21.29
#